data_AF-A0A1P8EEC1-F1
#
_entry.id   AF-A0A1P8EEC1-F1
#
_cell.length_a   1.000
_cell.length_b   1.000
_cell.length_c   1.000
_cell.angle_alpha   90.00
_cell.angle_beta   90.00
_cell.angle_gamma   90.00
#
_symmetry.space_group_name_H-M   'P 1'
#
loop_
_entity.id
_entity.type
_entity.pdbx_description
1 polymer ?
#
loop_
_entity_poly.entity_id
_entity_poly.type
_entity_poly.pdbx_seq_one_letter_code
_entity_poly.pdbx_strand_id
1 'polypeptide(L)'
;MSNARIDYISRIQSIIFCLENQTQYADFMIDKPPVPVNIYHNSQAQLLRNGLAISIFCYLEDFIKARVNECINEIPSIYNHFSLIPTKELKMRLTHSTLEGINKRSATLKINSDEATLFNFIQNETKHISSTLSHNFTTSSYAFGWSKENINSTDIKIIFQDFFIKDFWGKVKLLSSHITSSLIDPETEFKNIMKNRHKAAHVANTQIPSNSLFDLAKSSFIIAFCVDYYISKSIKLIRINDLNHMSSAYNFTTDFTTFKIIKFENSKWKEYSTSNPKRCIKIGIDFDNLKNLVSSRLKNNQFLICFSKENYIKAWDIK
;
A
#
# COMPACT_ATOMS: atom_id res chain seq x y z
N MET A 1 -3.43 11.12 -10.60
CA MET A 1 -3.05 10.80 -9.20
C MET A 1 -3.75 9.49 -8.84
N SER A 2 -3.09 8.56 -8.14
CA SER A 2 -3.70 7.27 -7.75
C SER A 2 -4.75 7.51 -6.65
N ASN A 3 -5.96 7.00 -6.82
CA ASN A 3 -7.02 7.10 -5.81
C ASN A 3 -6.68 6.21 -4.61
N ALA A 4 -6.16 5.01 -4.87
CA ALA A 4 -5.69 4.09 -3.84
C ALA A 4 -4.69 4.76 -2.88
N ARG A 5 -3.75 5.55 -3.43
CA ARG A 5 -2.77 6.30 -2.63
C ARG A 5 -3.43 7.35 -1.75
N ILE A 6 -4.31 8.18 -2.31
CA ILE A 6 -4.96 9.26 -1.57
C ILE A 6 -5.77 8.69 -0.40
N ASP A 7 -6.56 7.65 -0.66
CA ASP A 7 -7.39 7.00 0.35
C ASP A 7 -6.55 6.36 1.45
N TYR A 8 -5.49 5.65 1.08
CA TYR A 8 -4.58 5.03 2.05
C TYR A 8 -3.90 6.07 2.94
N ILE A 9 -3.29 7.11 2.33
CA ILE A 9 -2.58 8.16 3.08
C ILE A 9 -3.54 8.84 4.06
N SER A 10 -4.75 9.21 3.61
CA SER A 10 -5.76 9.85 4.46
C SER A 10 -6.12 8.98 5.68
N ARG A 11 -6.40 7.69 5.45
CA ARG A 11 -6.79 6.75 6.50
C ARG A 11 -5.65 6.46 7.49
N ILE A 12 -4.44 6.19 7.00
CA ILE A 12 -3.31 5.86 7.88
C ILE A 12 -2.81 7.10 8.64
N GLN A 13 -2.83 8.29 8.02
CA GLN A 13 -2.51 9.55 8.71
C GLN A 13 -3.53 9.85 9.80
N SER A 14 -4.81 9.53 9.60
CA SER A 14 -5.83 9.68 10.65
C SER A 14 -5.51 8.84 11.88
N ILE A 15 -5.02 7.60 11.68
CA ILE A 15 -4.54 6.74 12.79
C ILE A 15 -3.32 7.36 13.46
N ILE A 16 -2.32 7.76 12.68
CA ILE A 16 -1.07 8.37 13.21
C ILE A 16 -1.40 9.63 14.02
N PHE A 17 -2.23 10.52 13.47
CA PHE A 17 -2.67 11.75 14.14
C PHE A 17 -3.39 11.45 15.45
N CYS A 18 -4.27 10.44 15.46
CA CYS A 18 -4.94 9.99 16.67
C CYS A 18 -3.95 9.53 17.75
N LEU A 19 -2.92 8.75 17.37
CA LEU A 19 -1.88 8.27 18.28
C LEU A 19 -0.98 9.40 18.80
N GLU A 20 -0.63 10.38 17.96
CA GLU A 20 0.22 11.52 18.35
C GLU A 20 -0.48 12.49 19.29
N ASN A 21 -1.79 12.70 19.11
CA ASN A 21 -2.56 13.69 19.85
C ASN A 21 -3.35 13.07 21.01
N GLN A 22 -3.10 11.82 21.38
CA GLN A 22 -3.85 11.11 22.44
C GLN A 22 -3.88 11.87 23.80
N THR A 23 -2.82 12.63 24.10
CA THR A 23 -2.72 13.45 25.32
C THR A 23 -3.68 14.63 25.34
N GLN A 24 -4.10 15.12 24.16
CA GLN A 24 -5.12 16.16 24.03
C GLN A 24 -6.53 15.62 24.32
N TYR A 25 -6.69 14.30 24.32
CA TYR A 25 -7.98 13.61 24.49
C TYR A 25 -8.00 12.73 25.75
N ALA A 26 -7.33 13.17 26.82
CA ALA A 26 -7.32 12.52 28.14
C ALA A 26 -6.75 11.09 28.17
N ASP A 27 -5.78 10.79 27.30
CA ASP A 27 -5.01 9.53 27.29
C ASP A 27 -5.89 8.28 27.18
N PHE A 28 -6.96 8.36 26.39
CA PHE A 28 -7.94 7.29 26.19
C PHE A 28 -7.36 5.99 25.59
N MET A 29 -6.11 6.02 25.11
CA MET A 29 -5.38 4.88 24.56
C MET A 29 -4.28 4.35 25.49
N ILE A 30 -4.04 4.98 26.63
CA ILE A 30 -2.98 4.59 27.57
C ILE A 30 -3.61 3.86 28.75
N ASP A 31 -3.01 2.74 29.13
CA ASP A 31 -3.45 2.02 30.32
C ASP A 31 -3.12 2.83 31.58
N LYS A 32 -4.13 2.98 32.43
CA LYS A 32 -3.99 3.55 33.78
C LYS A 32 -3.69 2.45 34.78
N PRO A 33 -3.19 2.79 35.99
CA PRO A 33 -2.92 1.80 37.04
C PRO A 33 -4.12 0.86 37.26
N PRO A 34 -3.91 -0.45 37.50
CA PRO A 34 -4.98 -1.46 37.57
C PRO A 34 -5.72 -1.41 38.91
N VAL A 35 -6.33 -0.26 39.21
CA VAL A 35 -7.23 -0.06 40.35
C VAL A 35 -8.69 -0.15 39.88
N PRO A 36 -9.65 -0.50 40.75
CA PRO A 36 -11.05 -0.73 40.36
C PRO A 36 -11.67 0.38 39.51
N VAL A 37 -11.33 1.65 39.79
CA VAL A 37 -11.82 2.82 39.05
C VAL A 37 -11.34 2.90 37.60
N ASN A 38 -10.24 2.23 37.25
CA ASN A 38 -9.62 2.28 35.92
C ASN A 38 -9.93 1.05 35.05
N ILE A 39 -10.65 0.05 35.57
CA ILE A 39 -10.94 -1.19 34.83
C ILE A 39 -11.64 -0.87 33.51
N TYR A 40 -12.70 -0.07 33.55
CA TYR A 40 -13.45 0.30 32.35
C TYR A 40 -12.63 1.13 31.35
N HIS A 41 -11.81 2.07 31.84
CA HIS A 41 -10.88 2.84 31.00
C HIS A 41 -9.91 1.92 30.26
N ASN A 42 -9.27 0.99 30.98
CA ASN A 42 -8.29 0.07 30.39
C ASN A 42 -8.94 -0.88 29.38
N SER A 43 -10.17 -1.35 29.63
CA SER A 43 -10.92 -2.15 28.67
C SER A 43 -11.30 -1.36 27.41
N GLN A 44 -11.67 -0.09 27.53
CA GLN A 44 -11.95 0.78 26.39
C GLN A 44 -10.68 1.06 25.58
N ALA A 45 -9.58 1.39 26.26
CA ALA A 45 -8.28 1.63 25.64
C ALA A 45 -7.81 0.39 24.88
N GLN A 46 -7.94 -0.80 25.47
CA GLN A 46 -7.63 -2.07 24.81
C GLN A 46 -8.49 -2.30 23.56
N LEU A 47 -9.80 -2.09 23.65
CA LEU A 47 -10.72 -2.25 22.53
C LEU A 47 -10.32 -1.33 21.36
N LEU A 48 -10.02 -0.07 21.65
CA LEU A 48 -9.62 0.91 20.64
C LEU A 48 -8.26 0.56 20.02
N ARG A 49 -7.27 0.15 20.82
CA ARG A 49 -5.97 -0.32 20.32
C ARG A 49 -6.12 -1.53 19.40
N ASN A 50 -6.98 -2.48 19.75
CA ASN A 50 -7.29 -3.63 18.91
C ASN A 50 -7.99 -3.22 17.60
N GLY A 51 -8.95 -2.31 17.66
CA GLY A 51 -9.61 -1.75 16.48
C GLY A 51 -8.64 -1.04 15.52
N LEU A 52 -7.69 -0.27 16.06
CA LEU A 52 -6.65 0.38 15.25
C LEU A 52 -5.69 -0.64 14.62
N ALA A 53 -5.29 -1.68 15.33
CA ALA A 53 -4.43 -2.73 14.77
C ALA A 53 -5.09 -3.45 13.58
N ILE A 54 -6.38 -3.75 13.70
CA ILE A 54 -7.18 -4.33 12.60
C ILE A 54 -7.20 -3.34 11.43
N SER A 55 -7.50 -2.07 11.70
CA SER A 55 -7.61 -1.02 10.68
C SER A 55 -6.30 -0.80 9.92
N ILE A 56 -5.14 -0.79 10.59
CA ILE A 56 -3.82 -0.64 9.95
C ILE A 56 -3.59 -1.73 8.88
N PHE A 57 -3.90 -2.99 9.22
CA PHE A 57 -3.76 -4.09 8.26
C PHE A 57 -4.78 -3.97 7.12
N CYS A 58 -6.05 -3.73 7.44
CA CYS A 58 -7.10 -3.59 6.43
C CYS A 58 -6.79 -2.47 5.43
N TYR A 59 -6.31 -1.32 5.91
CA TYR A 59 -5.95 -0.21 5.02
C TYR A 59 -4.75 -0.55 4.13
N LEU A 60 -3.74 -1.26 4.64
CA LEU A 60 -2.61 -1.72 3.83
C LEU A 60 -3.04 -2.74 2.78
N GLU A 61 -3.88 -3.70 3.17
CA GLU A 61 -4.42 -4.72 2.28
C GLU A 61 -5.26 -4.10 1.16
N ASP A 62 -6.20 -3.23 1.52
CA ASP A 62 -7.06 -2.52 0.57
C ASP A 62 -6.21 -1.68 -0.39
N PHE A 63 -5.19 -0.98 0.13
CA PHE A 63 -4.26 -0.21 -0.69
C PHE A 63 -3.54 -1.09 -1.72
N ILE A 64 -2.98 -2.23 -1.29
CA ILE A 64 -2.26 -3.14 -2.18
C ILE A 64 -3.20 -3.63 -3.29
N LYS A 65 -4.41 -4.09 -2.94
CA LYS A 65 -5.40 -4.56 -3.92
C LYS A 65 -5.81 -3.46 -4.88
N ALA A 66 -6.18 -2.29 -4.36
CA ALA A 66 -6.63 -1.16 -5.17
C ALA A 66 -5.52 -0.65 -6.09
N ARG A 67 -4.28 -0.53 -5.60
CA ARG A 67 -3.16 -0.05 -6.41
C ARG A 67 -2.78 -1.05 -7.50
N VAL A 68 -2.78 -2.34 -7.19
CA VAL A 68 -2.58 -3.41 -8.18
C VAL A 68 -3.65 -3.33 -9.27
N ASN A 69 -4.91 -3.15 -8.90
CA ASN A 69 -6.02 -3.02 -9.85
C ASN A 69 -5.91 -1.79 -10.74
N GLU A 70 -5.54 -0.63 -10.18
CA GLU A 70 -5.28 0.56 -10.99
C GLU A 70 -4.21 0.29 -12.07
N CYS A 71 -3.13 -0.40 -11.71
CA CYS A 71 -2.06 -0.77 -12.64
C CYS A 71 -2.51 -1.79 -13.70
N ILE A 72 -3.38 -2.74 -13.32
CA ILE A 72 -3.90 -3.74 -14.25
C ILE A 72 -4.83 -3.12 -15.28
N ASN A 73 -5.60 -2.11 -14.89
CA ASN A 73 -6.47 -1.38 -15.80
C ASN A 73 -5.69 -0.63 -16.89
N GLU A 74 -4.36 -0.47 -16.74
CA GLU A 74 -3.50 0.04 -17.81
C GLU A 74 -3.10 -1.04 -18.82
N ILE A 75 -3.13 -2.34 -18.47
CA ILE A 75 -2.67 -3.45 -19.30
C ILE A 75 -3.38 -3.49 -20.67
N PRO A 76 -4.72 -3.36 -20.78
CA PRO A 76 -5.38 -3.31 -22.08
C PRO A 76 -4.90 -2.16 -22.98
N SER A 77 -4.55 -1.01 -22.39
CA SER A 77 -4.03 0.13 -23.15
C SER A 77 -2.59 -0.07 -23.64
N ILE A 78 -1.85 -0.98 -22.99
CA ILE A 78 -0.49 -1.35 -23.37
C ILE A 78 -0.53 -2.47 -24.42
N TYR A 79 -1.38 -3.47 -24.20
CA TYR A 79 -1.56 -4.61 -25.07
C TYR A 79 -2.96 -4.58 -25.68
N ASN A 80 -3.07 -4.10 -26.92
CA ASN A 80 -4.35 -3.99 -27.65
C ASN A 80 -5.01 -5.35 -28.00
N HIS A 81 -4.51 -6.47 -27.48
CA HIS A 81 -5.11 -7.78 -27.64
C HIS A 81 -4.62 -8.72 -26.53
N PHE A 82 -5.50 -9.53 -25.96
CA PHE A 82 -5.19 -10.41 -24.83
C PHE A 82 -4.07 -11.41 -25.14
N SER A 83 -4.01 -11.92 -26.38
CA SER A 83 -2.95 -12.83 -26.83
C SER A 83 -1.54 -12.22 -26.77
N LEU A 84 -1.43 -10.87 -26.83
CA LEU A 84 -0.15 -10.16 -26.78
C LEU A 84 0.40 -10.01 -25.36
N ILE A 85 -0.39 -10.33 -24.33
CA ILE A 85 0.13 -10.33 -22.95
C ILE A 85 1.26 -11.37 -22.86
N PRO A 86 2.47 -10.97 -22.44
CA PRO A 86 3.67 -11.80 -22.56
C PRO A 86 3.67 -13.00 -21.60
N THR A 87 3.12 -12.85 -20.40
CA THR A 87 3.17 -13.90 -19.37
C THR A 87 1.89 -14.71 -19.33
N LYS A 88 2.06 -16.04 -19.26
CA LYS A 88 0.96 -16.98 -19.04
C LYS A 88 0.30 -16.69 -17.70
N GLU A 89 1.10 -16.34 -16.70
CA GLU A 89 0.67 -16.07 -15.32
C GLU A 89 -0.30 -14.88 -15.29
N LEU A 90 0.04 -13.77 -15.96
CA LEU A 90 -0.85 -12.60 -16.04
C LEU A 90 -2.14 -12.93 -16.82
N LYS A 91 -2.05 -13.71 -17.90
CA LYS A 91 -3.25 -14.22 -18.60
C LYS A 91 -4.13 -15.06 -17.68
N MET A 92 -3.54 -15.95 -16.86
CA MET A 92 -4.27 -16.76 -15.88
C MET A 92 -4.91 -15.90 -14.78
N ARG A 93 -4.27 -14.81 -14.36
CA ARG A 93 -4.82 -13.86 -13.39
C ARG A 93 -6.08 -13.17 -13.92
N LEU A 94 -6.00 -12.65 -15.13
CA LEU A 94 -7.08 -11.91 -15.79
C LEU A 94 -8.27 -12.79 -16.22
N THR A 95 -8.12 -14.12 -16.13
CA THR A 95 -9.17 -15.08 -16.50
C THR A 95 -9.54 -15.96 -15.31
N HIS A 96 -8.74 -16.98 -15.04
CA HIS A 96 -8.99 -17.98 -14.01
C HIS A 96 -9.06 -17.40 -12.59
N SER A 97 -8.04 -16.65 -12.15
CA SER A 97 -8.07 -16.07 -10.79
C SER A 97 -9.17 -15.01 -10.64
N THR A 98 -9.49 -14.31 -11.72
CA THR A 98 -10.64 -13.40 -11.74
C THR A 98 -11.94 -14.17 -11.50
N LEU A 99 -12.14 -15.31 -12.16
CA LEU A 99 -13.31 -16.17 -11.93
C LEU A 99 -13.39 -16.66 -10.48
N GLU A 100 -12.27 -17.09 -9.89
CA GLU A 100 -12.21 -17.48 -8.47
C GLU A 100 -12.60 -16.32 -7.53
N GLY A 101 -12.10 -15.12 -7.82
CA GLY A 101 -12.43 -13.91 -7.06
C GLY A 101 -13.91 -13.53 -7.17
N ILE A 102 -14.47 -13.57 -8.38
CA ILE A 102 -15.90 -13.33 -8.64
C ILE A 102 -16.74 -14.35 -7.87
N ASN A 103 -16.40 -15.64 -7.94
CA ASN A 103 -17.14 -16.71 -7.27
C ASN A 103 -17.12 -16.55 -5.74
N LYS A 104 -15.97 -16.13 -5.18
CA LYS A 104 -15.89 -15.86 -3.75
C LYS A 104 -16.75 -14.68 -3.34
N ARG A 105 -16.71 -13.58 -4.10
CA ARG A 105 -17.51 -12.38 -3.81
C ARG A 105 -19.00 -12.64 -4.00
N SER A 106 -19.38 -13.40 -5.01
CA SER A 106 -20.78 -13.77 -5.26
C SER A 106 -21.35 -14.61 -4.12
N ALA A 107 -20.56 -15.52 -3.52
CA ALA A 107 -20.96 -16.27 -2.34
C ALA A 107 -21.28 -15.34 -1.14
N THR A 108 -20.51 -14.27 -0.95
CA THR A 108 -20.81 -13.25 0.07
C THR A 108 -22.07 -12.45 -0.27
N LEU A 109 -22.25 -12.03 -1.52
CA LEU A 109 -23.43 -11.26 -1.94
C LEU A 109 -24.72 -12.07 -1.86
N LYS A 110 -24.67 -13.37 -2.17
CA LYS A 110 -25.82 -14.28 -2.04
C LYS A 110 -26.42 -14.31 -0.63
N ILE A 111 -25.60 -14.07 0.40
CA ILE A 111 -26.04 -14.05 1.80
C ILE A 111 -26.55 -12.67 2.22
N ASN A 112 -25.98 -11.59 1.67
CA ASN A 112 -26.12 -10.23 2.20
C ASN A 112 -26.85 -9.26 1.26
N SER A 113 -27.38 -9.72 0.13
CA SER A 113 -27.95 -8.87 -0.92
C SER A 113 -29.09 -9.58 -1.65
N ASP A 114 -29.89 -8.81 -2.38
CA ASP A 114 -30.97 -9.32 -3.22
C ASP A 114 -30.45 -9.99 -4.50
N GLU A 115 -31.29 -10.82 -5.12
CA GLU A 115 -30.92 -11.58 -6.33
C GLU A 115 -30.55 -10.68 -7.50
N ALA A 116 -31.19 -9.52 -7.67
CA ALA A 116 -30.88 -8.62 -8.78
C ALA A 116 -29.47 -8.04 -8.64
N THR A 117 -29.07 -7.65 -7.42
CA THR A 117 -27.68 -7.22 -7.13
C THR A 117 -26.67 -8.33 -7.44
N LEU A 118 -26.98 -9.58 -7.06
CA LEU A 118 -26.12 -10.73 -7.33
C LEU A 118 -25.95 -10.97 -8.85
N PHE A 119 -27.05 -10.98 -9.60
CA PHE A 119 -27.00 -11.18 -11.05
C PHE A 119 -26.26 -10.06 -11.76
N ASN A 120 -26.55 -8.80 -11.41
CA ASN A 120 -25.85 -7.64 -11.97
C ASN A 120 -24.34 -7.71 -11.69
N PHE A 121 -23.95 -8.08 -10.48
CA PHE A 121 -22.54 -8.26 -10.12
C PHE A 121 -21.86 -9.32 -11.01
N ILE A 122 -22.45 -10.53 -11.10
CA ILE A 122 -21.87 -11.62 -11.88
C ILE A 122 -21.76 -11.23 -13.36
N GLN A 123 -22.81 -10.66 -13.94
CA GLN A 123 -22.83 -10.27 -15.35
C GLN A 123 -21.78 -9.19 -15.66
N ASN A 124 -21.69 -8.16 -14.82
CA ASN A 124 -20.73 -7.07 -15.01
C ASN A 124 -19.28 -7.58 -14.93
N GLU A 125 -18.97 -8.42 -13.95
CA GLU A 125 -17.59 -8.88 -13.74
C GLU A 125 -17.17 -9.96 -14.75
N THR A 126 -18.08 -10.88 -15.11
CA THR A 126 -17.78 -11.94 -16.10
C THR A 126 -17.63 -11.39 -17.52
N LYS A 127 -18.21 -10.21 -17.82
CA LYS A 127 -17.96 -9.49 -19.07
C LYS A 127 -16.48 -9.18 -19.29
N HIS A 128 -15.72 -8.89 -18.23
CA HIS A 128 -14.27 -8.67 -18.34
C HIS A 128 -13.54 -9.94 -18.82
N ILE A 129 -13.89 -11.10 -18.27
CA ILE A 129 -13.33 -12.39 -18.71
C ILE A 129 -13.71 -12.66 -20.16
N SER A 130 -14.99 -12.50 -20.52
CA SER A 130 -15.46 -12.70 -21.90
C SER A 130 -14.75 -11.79 -22.89
N SER A 131 -14.45 -10.54 -22.49
CA SER A 131 -13.77 -9.56 -23.34
C SER A 131 -12.35 -9.97 -23.76
N THR A 132 -11.74 -10.95 -23.10
CA THR A 132 -10.40 -11.49 -23.48
C THR A 132 -10.38 -12.20 -24.84
N LEU A 133 -11.55 -12.55 -25.40
CA LEU A 133 -11.70 -13.05 -26.76
C LEU A 133 -11.67 -11.94 -27.83
N SER A 134 -11.74 -10.68 -27.40
CA SER A 134 -11.81 -9.51 -28.28
C SER A 134 -10.52 -8.70 -28.26
N HIS A 135 -10.37 -7.80 -29.24
CA HIS A 135 -9.22 -6.91 -29.32
C HIS A 135 -9.22 -5.90 -28.16
N ASN A 136 -10.38 -5.35 -27.81
CA ASN A 136 -10.51 -4.37 -26.73
C ASN A 136 -10.92 -5.04 -25.41
N PHE A 137 -10.09 -5.96 -24.92
CA PHE A 137 -10.36 -6.59 -23.63
C PHE A 137 -10.30 -5.59 -22.49
N THR A 138 -10.97 -5.91 -21.40
CA THR A 138 -11.02 -5.12 -20.18
C THR A 138 -10.69 -6.02 -18.99
N THR A 139 -10.32 -5.41 -17.88
CA THR A 139 -9.87 -6.12 -16.69
C THR A 139 -10.81 -5.92 -15.52
N SER A 140 -11.00 -6.97 -14.74
CA SER A 140 -11.78 -6.93 -13.51
C SER A 140 -10.92 -6.54 -12.32
N SER A 141 -11.53 -5.85 -11.36
CA SER A 141 -10.91 -5.55 -10.05
C SER A 141 -10.70 -6.81 -9.19
N TYR A 142 -11.27 -7.95 -9.56
CA TYR A 142 -11.18 -9.21 -8.81
C TYR A 142 -10.02 -10.10 -9.24
N ALA A 143 -9.14 -9.63 -10.14
CA ALA A 143 -8.02 -10.41 -10.67
C ALA A 143 -6.95 -10.78 -9.62
N PHE A 144 -6.76 -9.96 -8.57
CA PHE A 144 -5.70 -10.17 -7.57
C PHE A 144 -6.19 -9.97 -6.13
N GLY A 145 -5.86 -10.92 -5.25
CA GLY A 145 -6.11 -10.79 -3.81
C GLY A 145 -7.57 -11.01 -3.38
N TRP A 146 -8.44 -11.47 -4.27
CA TRP A 146 -9.87 -11.71 -3.98
C TRP A 146 -10.26 -13.18 -3.86
N SER A 147 -9.38 -14.13 -4.19
CA SER A 147 -9.62 -15.56 -3.97
C SER A 147 -9.47 -15.96 -2.50
N LYS A 148 -8.85 -15.10 -1.66
CA LYS A 148 -8.62 -15.30 -0.23
C LYS A 148 -9.25 -14.17 0.58
N GLU A 149 -9.55 -14.44 1.86
CA GLU A 149 -10.15 -13.43 2.74
C GLU A 149 -9.15 -12.32 3.06
N ASN A 150 -7.89 -12.71 3.28
CA ASN A 150 -6.79 -11.80 3.49
C ASN A 150 -5.59 -12.18 2.62
N ILE A 151 -4.86 -11.20 2.12
CA ILE A 151 -3.56 -11.41 1.46
C ILE A 151 -2.49 -11.72 2.51
N ASN A 152 -1.65 -12.70 2.23
CA ASN A 152 -0.45 -12.99 3.00
C ASN A 152 0.83 -12.53 2.27
N SER A 153 1.98 -12.68 2.92
CA SER A 153 3.27 -12.23 2.36
C SER A 153 3.67 -12.98 1.07
N THR A 154 3.24 -14.24 0.92
CA THR A 154 3.47 -15.05 -0.28
C THR A 154 2.59 -14.57 -1.42
N ASP A 155 1.34 -14.21 -1.15
CA ASP A 155 0.43 -13.65 -2.16
C ASP A 155 1.02 -12.36 -2.76
N ILE A 156 1.60 -11.48 -1.91
CA ILE A 156 2.31 -10.28 -2.38
C ILE A 156 3.49 -10.64 -3.28
N LYS A 157 4.34 -11.61 -2.90
CA LYS A 157 5.44 -12.06 -3.77
C LYS A 157 4.94 -12.49 -5.14
N ILE A 158 3.86 -13.28 -5.20
CA ILE A 158 3.33 -13.79 -6.45
C ILE A 158 2.73 -12.65 -7.28
N ILE A 159 1.97 -11.74 -6.67
CA ILE A 159 1.45 -10.54 -7.35
C ILE A 159 2.60 -9.79 -8.04
N PHE A 160 3.69 -9.52 -7.32
CA PHE A 160 4.81 -8.78 -7.87
C PHE A 160 5.64 -9.56 -8.90
N GLN A 161 5.68 -10.89 -8.81
CA GLN A 161 6.25 -11.74 -9.86
C GLN A 161 5.47 -11.62 -11.18
N ASP A 162 4.14 -11.50 -11.12
CA ASP A 162 3.30 -11.27 -12.32
C ASP A 162 3.62 -9.92 -13.00
N PHE A 163 4.23 -8.99 -12.26
CA PHE A 163 4.80 -7.72 -12.75
C PHE A 163 6.32 -7.76 -12.97
N PHE A 164 6.90 -8.95 -13.15
CA PHE A 164 8.33 -9.20 -13.40
C PHE A 164 9.27 -8.74 -12.26
N ILE A 165 8.75 -8.60 -11.05
CA ILE A 165 9.53 -8.20 -9.88
C ILE A 165 9.80 -9.44 -9.03
N LYS A 166 10.95 -10.08 -9.28
CA LYS A 166 11.49 -11.15 -8.43
C LYS A 166 11.96 -10.59 -7.08
N ASP A 167 12.02 -11.41 -6.03
CA ASP A 167 12.50 -11.01 -4.70
C ASP A 167 11.97 -9.64 -4.21
N PHE A 168 10.64 -9.53 -4.12
CA PHE A 168 9.97 -8.28 -3.74
C PHE A 168 10.44 -7.76 -2.37
N TRP A 169 10.54 -8.63 -1.35
CA TRP A 169 10.91 -8.16 0.00
C TRP A 169 12.37 -7.72 0.11
N GLY A 170 13.31 -8.40 -0.58
CA GLY A 170 14.68 -7.91 -0.66
C GLY A 170 14.75 -6.53 -1.30
N LYS A 171 13.94 -6.29 -2.34
CA LYS A 171 13.78 -4.96 -2.96
C LYS A 171 13.14 -3.93 -2.02
N VAL A 172 12.14 -4.29 -1.21
CA VAL A 172 11.57 -3.39 -0.20
C VAL A 172 12.64 -2.97 0.82
N LYS A 173 13.48 -3.91 1.27
CA LYS A 173 14.58 -3.62 2.22
C LYS A 173 15.59 -2.61 1.64
N LEU A 174 15.94 -2.76 0.37
CA LEU A 174 16.88 -1.86 -0.30
C LEU A 174 16.29 -0.47 -0.51
N LEU A 175 15.05 -0.39 -1.01
CA LEU A 175 14.38 0.90 -1.25
C LEU A 175 14.09 1.65 0.06
N SER A 176 13.59 0.96 1.07
CA SER A 176 13.35 1.56 2.40
C SER A 176 14.63 2.14 3.00
N SER A 177 15.77 1.49 2.77
CA SER A 177 17.08 2.02 3.15
C SER A 177 17.51 3.22 2.31
N HIS A 178 17.27 3.18 1.01
CA HIS A 178 17.58 4.29 0.09
C HIS A 178 16.83 5.58 0.45
N ILE A 179 15.61 5.46 0.98
CA ILE A 179 14.79 6.60 1.43
C ILE A 179 15.01 6.96 2.90
N THR A 180 16.01 6.40 3.58
CA THR A 180 16.33 6.66 5.00
C THR A 180 15.23 6.25 5.99
N SER A 181 14.47 5.20 5.67
CA SER A 181 13.43 4.61 6.52
C SER A 181 13.52 3.09 6.48
N SER A 182 14.70 2.56 6.81
CA SER A 182 15.05 1.15 6.63
C SER A 182 14.15 0.19 7.42
N LEU A 183 13.63 -0.82 6.73
CA LEU A 183 13.04 -2.01 7.35
C LEU A 183 14.08 -3.13 7.38
N ILE A 184 14.37 -3.68 8.56
CA ILE A 184 15.40 -4.73 8.74
C ILE A 184 15.00 -6.00 7.99
N ASP A 185 13.76 -6.45 8.19
CA ASP A 185 13.13 -7.58 7.51
C ASP A 185 11.68 -7.21 7.15
N PRO A 186 11.46 -6.67 5.94
CA PRO A 186 10.13 -6.25 5.50
C PRO A 186 9.08 -7.37 5.47
N GLU A 187 9.50 -8.61 5.18
CA GLU A 187 8.58 -9.73 5.12
C GLU A 187 8.07 -10.09 6.52
N THR A 188 8.97 -10.12 7.50
CA THR A 188 8.61 -10.34 8.91
C THR A 188 7.78 -9.20 9.46
N GLU A 189 8.08 -7.94 9.10
CA GLU A 189 7.26 -6.78 9.47
C GLU A 189 5.83 -6.90 8.94
N PHE A 190 5.65 -7.26 7.67
CA PHE A 190 4.31 -7.50 7.11
C PHE A 190 3.58 -8.63 7.85
N LYS A 191 4.26 -9.75 8.11
CA LYS A 191 3.70 -10.87 8.89
C LYS A 191 3.32 -10.45 10.30
N ASN A 192 4.08 -9.54 10.92
CA ASN A 192 3.78 -9.00 12.24
C ASN A 192 2.51 -8.13 12.21
N ILE A 193 2.32 -7.28 11.20
CA ILE A 193 1.08 -6.51 11.02
C ILE A 193 -0.12 -7.46 10.90
N MET A 194 -0.01 -8.48 10.04
CA MET A 194 -1.06 -9.50 9.85
C MET A 194 -1.37 -10.28 11.14
N LYS A 195 -0.34 -10.70 11.88
CA LYS A 195 -0.47 -11.43 13.15
C LYS A 195 -1.15 -10.58 14.22
N ASN A 196 -0.82 -9.29 14.31
CA ASN A 196 -1.46 -8.38 15.25
C ASN A 196 -2.94 -8.18 14.92
N ARG A 197 -3.31 -8.05 13.64
CA ARG A 197 -4.72 -8.04 13.22
C ARG A 197 -5.46 -9.30 13.63
N HIS A 198 -4.86 -10.48 13.39
CA HIS A 198 -5.49 -11.75 13.77
C HIS A 198 -5.70 -11.86 15.30
N LYS A 199 -4.69 -11.52 16.09
CA LYS A 199 -4.79 -11.49 17.56
C LYS A 199 -5.86 -10.50 18.03
N ALA A 200 -5.84 -9.26 17.51
CA ALA A 200 -6.79 -8.21 17.88
C ALA A 200 -8.25 -8.60 17.57
N ALA A 201 -8.50 -9.34 16.49
CA ALA A 201 -9.84 -9.72 16.08
C ALA A 201 -10.40 -10.94 16.84
N HIS A 202 -9.55 -11.89 17.26
CA HIS A 202 -10.01 -13.20 17.75
C HIS A 202 -9.65 -13.52 19.20
N VAL A 203 -8.68 -12.82 19.78
CA VAL A 203 -8.21 -13.11 21.14
C VAL A 203 -8.64 -11.95 22.04
N ALA A 204 -9.69 -12.19 22.84
CA ALA A 204 -10.35 -11.19 23.69
C ALA A 204 -9.38 -10.46 24.65
N ASN A 205 -8.34 -11.15 25.11
CA ASN A 205 -7.34 -10.61 26.05
C ASN A 205 -6.09 -10.03 25.35
N THR A 206 -6.14 -9.80 24.04
CA THR A 206 -5.00 -9.21 23.32
C THR A 206 -4.76 -7.78 23.80
N GLN A 207 -3.52 -7.53 24.22
CA GLN A 207 -3.03 -6.21 24.58
C GLN A 207 -1.96 -5.79 23.58
N ILE A 208 -2.27 -4.80 22.74
CA ILE A 208 -1.32 -4.18 21.82
C ILE A 208 -0.89 -2.84 22.42
N PRO A 209 0.39 -2.63 22.74
CA PRO A 209 0.86 -1.34 23.23
C PRO A 209 0.71 -0.21 22.21
N SER A 210 0.46 1.02 22.65
CA SER A 210 0.30 2.18 21.77
C SER A 210 1.55 2.46 20.92
N ASN A 211 2.74 2.29 21.49
CA ASN A 211 4.00 2.41 20.73
C ASN A 211 4.08 1.38 19.60
N SER A 212 3.65 0.15 19.87
CA SER A 212 3.60 -0.90 18.84
C SER A 212 2.63 -0.54 17.71
N LEU A 213 1.49 0.10 18.01
CA LEU A 213 0.58 0.58 16.96
C LEU A 213 1.24 1.64 16.07
N PHE A 214 2.00 2.55 16.68
CA PHE A 214 2.73 3.58 15.95
C PHE A 214 3.77 2.97 15.01
N ASP A 215 4.52 1.97 15.48
CA ASP A 215 5.50 1.26 14.67
C ASP A 215 4.83 0.45 13.55
N LEU A 216 3.71 -0.23 13.82
CA LEU A 216 2.94 -0.93 12.80
C LEU A 216 2.42 0.01 11.71
N ALA A 217 1.92 1.20 12.09
CA ALA A 217 1.46 2.21 11.14
C ALA A 217 2.61 2.74 10.27
N LYS A 218 3.79 2.99 10.85
CA LYS A 218 4.99 3.41 10.11
C LYS A 218 5.49 2.32 9.16
N SER A 219 5.60 1.08 9.62
CA SER A 219 6.02 -0.07 8.79
C SER A 219 5.03 -0.28 7.64
N SER A 220 3.73 -0.20 7.92
CA SER A 220 2.66 -0.25 6.90
C SER A 220 2.87 0.82 5.83
N PHE A 221 3.16 2.05 6.25
CA PHE A 221 3.39 3.19 5.35
C PHE A 221 4.58 2.97 4.42
N ILE A 222 5.71 2.49 4.96
CA ILE A 222 6.92 2.21 4.18
C ILE A 222 6.66 1.09 3.16
N ILE A 223 5.95 0.02 3.57
CA ILE A 223 5.56 -1.06 2.67
C ILE A 223 4.65 -0.54 1.55
N ALA A 224 3.63 0.26 1.89
CA ALA A 224 2.72 0.85 0.91
C ALA A 224 3.44 1.73 -0.11
N PHE A 225 4.37 2.58 0.34
CA PHE A 225 5.22 3.36 -0.55
C PHE A 225 6.03 2.48 -1.50
N CYS A 226 6.67 1.41 -0.99
CA CYS A 226 7.47 0.51 -1.81
C CYS A 226 6.61 -0.25 -2.84
N VAL A 227 5.41 -0.70 -2.44
CA VAL A 227 4.41 -1.31 -3.34
C VAL A 227 4.10 -0.35 -4.48
N ASP A 228 3.74 0.90 -4.18
CA ASP A 228 3.40 1.90 -5.18
C ASP A 228 4.57 2.20 -6.12
N TYR A 229 5.76 2.37 -5.56
CA TYR A 229 6.97 2.65 -6.34
C TYR A 229 7.23 1.53 -7.35
N TYR A 230 7.31 0.29 -6.88
CA TYR A 230 7.71 -0.84 -7.70
C TYR A 230 6.67 -1.15 -8.77
N ILE A 231 5.38 -1.12 -8.43
CA ILE A 231 4.33 -1.41 -9.40
C ILE A 231 4.21 -0.31 -10.45
N SER A 232 4.32 0.97 -10.05
CA SER A 232 4.31 2.10 -10.97
C SER A 232 5.51 2.07 -11.91
N LYS A 233 6.70 1.73 -11.39
CA LYS A 233 7.91 1.57 -12.21
C LYS A 233 7.79 0.39 -13.16
N SER A 234 7.25 -0.75 -12.71
CA SER A 234 7.04 -1.93 -13.54
C SER A 234 6.09 -1.64 -14.70
N ILE A 235 4.93 -1.05 -14.45
CA ILE A 235 3.98 -0.67 -15.51
C ILE A 235 4.62 0.26 -16.53
N LYS A 236 5.45 1.21 -16.10
CA LYS A 236 6.20 2.08 -17.02
C LYS A 236 7.14 1.28 -17.92
N LEU A 237 7.91 0.36 -17.35
CA LEU A 237 8.84 -0.50 -18.10
C LEU A 237 8.07 -1.43 -19.05
N ILE A 238 6.91 -1.91 -18.62
CA ILE A 238 6.00 -2.69 -19.46
C ILE A 238 5.50 -1.88 -20.65
N ARG A 239 5.10 -0.63 -20.44
CA ARG A 239 4.61 0.26 -21.50
C ARG A 239 5.64 0.54 -22.58
N ILE A 240 6.93 0.62 -22.23
CA ILE A 240 8.01 0.84 -23.20
C ILE A 240 8.61 -0.46 -23.74
N ASN A 241 8.02 -1.62 -23.41
CA ASN A 241 8.50 -2.94 -23.80
C ASN A 241 9.97 -3.18 -23.44
N ASP A 242 10.38 -2.80 -22.23
CA ASP A 242 11.76 -2.97 -21.76
C ASP A 242 12.09 -4.48 -21.63
N LEU A 243 12.96 -4.98 -22.52
CA LEU A 243 13.30 -6.41 -22.60
C LEU A 243 14.01 -6.93 -21.34
N ASN A 244 14.80 -6.09 -20.67
CA ASN A 244 15.46 -6.47 -19.42
C ASN A 244 14.42 -6.68 -18.32
N HIS A 245 13.40 -5.82 -18.26
CA HIS A 245 12.30 -5.97 -17.31
C HIS A 245 11.44 -7.20 -17.63
N MET A 246 11.06 -7.40 -18.89
CA MET A 246 10.26 -8.56 -19.31
C MET A 246 10.95 -9.89 -19.05
N SER A 247 12.27 -9.94 -19.15
CA SER A 247 13.08 -11.11 -18.81
C SER A 247 13.35 -11.26 -17.31
N SER A 248 12.81 -10.36 -16.47
CA SER A 248 13.10 -10.25 -15.03
C SER A 248 14.59 -10.06 -14.72
N ALA A 249 15.36 -9.53 -15.67
CA ALA A 249 16.76 -9.18 -15.53
C ALA A 249 16.96 -7.72 -15.10
N TYR A 250 15.90 -6.89 -15.13
CA TYR A 250 15.98 -5.48 -14.74
C TYR A 250 16.39 -5.32 -13.29
N ASN A 251 17.47 -4.58 -13.08
CA ASN A 251 18.01 -4.36 -11.76
C ASN A 251 17.38 -3.13 -11.10
N PHE A 252 16.29 -3.37 -10.37
CA PHE A 252 15.64 -2.35 -9.55
C PHE A 252 16.53 -1.75 -8.44
N THR A 253 17.66 -2.38 -8.10
CA THR A 253 18.50 -1.99 -6.97
C THR A 253 19.57 -0.96 -7.32
N THR A 254 20.00 -0.91 -8.58
CA THR A 254 20.98 0.07 -9.08
C THR A 254 20.30 1.26 -9.76
N ASP A 255 19.07 1.09 -10.24
CA ASP A 255 18.31 2.11 -10.98
C ASP A 255 17.21 2.77 -10.14
N PHE A 256 17.51 3.11 -8.89
CA PHE A 256 16.58 3.93 -8.11
C PHE A 256 16.40 5.29 -8.78
N THR A 257 15.14 5.68 -9.02
CA THR A 257 14.87 7.06 -9.45
C THR A 257 15.33 8.01 -8.36
N THR A 258 15.86 9.17 -8.74
CA THR A 258 16.14 10.22 -7.76
C THR A 258 14.84 10.68 -7.11
N PHE A 259 14.76 10.57 -5.78
CA PHE A 259 13.64 11.04 -4.98
C PHE A 259 13.89 12.47 -4.52
N LYS A 260 12.83 13.28 -4.51
CA LYS A 260 12.80 14.52 -3.75
C LYS A 260 12.29 14.21 -2.35
N ILE A 261 12.96 14.77 -1.35
CA ILE A 261 12.66 14.50 0.05
C ILE A 261 12.41 15.84 0.75
N ILE A 262 11.34 15.95 1.53
CA ILE A 262 11.11 17.07 2.44
C ILE A 262 11.25 16.57 3.88
N LYS A 263 12.14 17.17 4.67
CA LYS A 263 12.39 16.84 6.08
C LYS A 263 12.38 18.08 6.97
N PHE A 264 12.03 17.90 8.23
CA PHE A 264 12.12 18.95 9.24
C PHE A 264 13.44 18.82 10.01
N GLU A 265 14.28 19.84 9.94
CA GLU A 265 15.59 19.86 10.60
C GLU A 265 15.95 21.28 11.01
N ASN A 266 16.55 21.45 12.19
CA ASN A 266 16.95 22.76 12.73
C ASN A 266 15.79 23.78 12.67
N SER A 267 14.60 23.33 13.08
CA SER A 267 13.36 24.11 13.10
C SER A 267 12.89 24.65 11.74
N LYS A 268 13.35 24.07 10.63
CA LYS A 268 12.95 24.47 9.26
C LYS A 268 12.66 23.25 8.40
N TRP A 269 11.75 23.40 7.44
CA TRP A 269 11.54 22.39 6.40
C TRP A 269 12.59 22.53 5.32
N LYS A 270 13.18 21.42 4.89
CA LYS A 270 14.28 21.39 3.93
C LYS A 270 14.00 20.37 2.84
N GLU A 271 14.30 20.75 1.60
CA GLU A 271 14.29 19.89 0.43
C GLU A 271 15.67 19.25 0.24
N TYR A 272 15.67 17.94 0.01
CA TYR A 272 16.82 17.12 -0.33
C TYR A 272 16.56 16.32 -1.61
N SER A 273 17.63 15.76 -2.17
CA SER A 273 17.59 14.82 -3.29
C SER A 273 18.34 13.55 -2.90
N THR A 274 17.83 12.37 -3.21
CA THR A 274 18.57 11.13 -2.89
C THR A 274 19.89 11.00 -3.65
N SER A 275 20.05 11.71 -4.77
CA SER A 275 21.34 11.81 -5.49
C SER A 275 22.41 12.59 -4.73
N ASN A 276 22.03 13.50 -3.83
CA ASN A 276 22.94 14.23 -2.96
C ASN A 276 22.26 14.53 -1.62
N PRO A 277 22.21 13.53 -0.72
CA PRO A 277 21.44 13.64 0.52
C PRO A 277 22.02 14.65 1.51
N LYS A 278 23.29 15.06 1.35
CA LYS A 278 23.95 16.03 2.24
C LYS A 278 23.66 17.47 1.88
N ARG A 279 23.31 17.76 0.62
CA ARG A 279 23.09 19.12 0.13
C ARG A 279 21.61 19.47 0.19
N CYS A 280 21.27 20.42 1.07
CA CYS A 280 19.95 21.05 1.05
C CYS A 280 19.78 21.84 -0.26
N ILE A 281 18.65 21.64 -0.92
CA ILE A 281 18.30 22.31 -2.19
C ILE A 281 17.51 23.59 -1.92
N LYS A 282 16.57 23.54 -0.98
CA LYS A 282 15.69 24.66 -0.63
C LYS A 282 15.23 24.54 0.81
N ILE A 283 15.00 25.68 1.45
CA ILE A 283 14.50 25.78 2.82
C ILE A 283 13.15 26.52 2.79
N GLY A 284 12.19 26.04 3.58
CA GLY A 284 10.89 26.65 3.79
C GLY A 284 10.54 26.70 5.28
N ILE A 285 9.76 27.72 5.66
CA ILE A 285 9.23 27.85 7.03
C ILE A 285 7.93 27.06 7.15
N ASP A 286 7.12 27.07 6.09
CA ASP A 286 5.85 26.36 5.99
C ASP A 286 5.95 25.09 5.13
N PHE A 287 5.33 24.02 5.60
CA PHE A 287 5.39 22.70 4.97
C PHE A 287 4.65 22.68 3.63
N ASP A 288 3.42 23.20 3.60
CA ASP A 288 2.53 23.08 2.44
C ASP A 288 3.02 23.93 1.27
N ASN A 289 3.51 25.15 1.57
CA ASN A 289 4.17 25.99 0.58
C ASN A 289 5.41 25.30 -0.01
N LEU A 290 6.27 24.70 0.81
CA LEU A 290 7.45 23.99 0.31
C LEU A 290 7.04 22.76 -0.51
N LYS A 291 6.05 21.98 -0.05
CA LYS A 291 5.51 20.81 -0.76
C LYS A 291 4.99 21.19 -2.14
N ASN A 292 4.20 22.26 -2.26
CA ASN A 292 3.66 22.73 -3.54
C ASN A 292 4.78 23.19 -4.49
N LEU A 293 5.77 23.92 -3.97
CA LEU A 293 6.95 24.34 -4.73
C LEU A 293 7.84 23.19 -5.19
N VAL A 294 7.96 22.11 -4.40
CA VAL A 294 8.71 20.92 -4.82
C VAL A 294 7.88 20.10 -5.83
N SER A 295 6.58 19.94 -5.60
CA SER A 295 5.69 19.16 -6.46
C SER A 295 5.61 19.72 -7.89
N SER A 296 5.50 21.05 -8.03
CA SER A 296 5.54 21.72 -9.34
C SER A 296 6.85 21.49 -10.10
N ARG A 297 7.98 21.34 -9.39
CA ARG A 297 9.32 21.09 -9.95
C ARG A 297 9.66 19.61 -10.14
N LEU A 298 8.80 18.68 -9.74
CA LEU A 298 9.02 17.26 -10.04
C LEU A 298 9.12 17.08 -11.56
N LYS A 299 10.04 16.23 -12.00
CA LYS A 299 10.07 15.72 -13.37
C LYS A 299 9.16 14.50 -13.47
N ASN A 300 8.79 14.11 -14.69
CA ASN A 300 7.98 12.90 -14.91
C ASN A 300 8.65 11.69 -14.22
N ASN A 301 7.87 10.95 -13.45
CA ASN A 301 8.26 9.77 -12.69
C ASN A 301 9.26 10.04 -11.56
N GLN A 302 9.38 11.28 -11.11
CA GLN A 302 10.02 11.57 -9.83
C GLN A 302 9.00 11.49 -8.71
N PHE A 303 9.44 10.87 -7.62
CA PHE A 303 8.67 10.77 -6.40
C PHE A 303 9.09 11.88 -5.43
N LEU A 304 8.10 12.44 -4.75
CA LEU A 304 8.28 13.28 -3.58
C LEU A 304 7.95 12.45 -2.33
N ILE A 305 8.85 12.44 -1.36
CA ILE A 305 8.65 11.83 -0.05
C ILE A 305 8.64 12.93 0.99
N CYS A 306 7.58 13.00 1.78
CA CYS A 306 7.43 13.98 2.84
C CYS A 306 7.55 13.29 4.20
N PHE A 307 8.49 13.76 5.01
CA PHE A 307 8.64 13.32 6.39
C PHE A 307 7.83 14.19 7.35
N SER A 308 7.47 13.62 8.50
CA SER A 308 6.96 14.34 9.67
C SER A 308 8.09 15.08 10.41
N LYS A 309 7.74 15.79 11.49
CA LYS A 309 8.73 16.44 12.36
C LYS A 309 9.53 15.40 13.16
N GLU A 310 8.91 14.26 13.42
CA GLU A 310 9.40 13.09 14.14
C GLU A 310 10.17 12.13 13.21
N ASN A 311 10.47 12.56 11.98
CA ASN A 311 11.31 11.86 11.00
C ASN A 311 10.78 10.47 10.57
N TYR A 312 9.47 10.33 10.40
CA TYR A 312 8.85 9.20 9.69
C TYR A 312 8.16 9.68 8.41
N ILE A 313 7.93 8.79 7.44
CA ILE A 313 7.26 9.17 6.19
C ILE A 313 5.78 9.43 6.48
N LYS A 314 5.30 10.64 6.19
CA LYS A 314 3.89 11.01 6.35
C LYS A 314 3.12 11.03 5.04
N ALA A 315 3.75 11.32 3.91
CA ALA A 315 3.09 11.38 2.61
C ALA A 315 4.10 11.09 1.48
N TRP A 316 3.60 10.62 0.34
CA TRP A 316 4.37 10.60 -0.90
C TRP A 316 3.52 11.02 -2.08
N ASP A 317 4.17 11.52 -3.12
CA ASP A 317 3.55 11.91 -4.37
C ASP A 317 4.37 11.48 -5.58
N ILE A 318 3.74 11.38 -6.75
CA ILE A 318 4.37 11.07 -8.04
C ILE A 318 3.90 12.08 -9.08
N LYS A 319 4.80 12.50 -9.96
CA LYS A 319 4.43 13.23 -11.17
C LYS A 319 4.37 12.33 -12.39
#